data_AF-A0A9D1JXS6-F1
#
_entry.id   AF-A0A9D1JXS6-F1
#
_cell.length_a   1.000
_cell.length_b   1.000
_cell.length_c   1.000
_cell.angle_alpha   90.00
_cell.angle_beta   90.00
_cell.angle_gamma   90.00
#
_symmetry.space_group_name_H-M   'P 1'
#
loop_
_entity.id
_entity.type
_entity.pdbx_description
1 polymer ?
#
loop_
_entity_poly.entity_id
_entity_poly.type
_entity_poly.pdbx_seq_one_letter_code
_entity_poly.pdbx_strand_id
1 'polypeptide(L)'
;MSNVKRFNQSNNNKKIAQLKTYLGFEYIKLKKDVNGLEFNVEHLLEYAKEIRYNICVARKVEDKSFVYNYFVEGSKLNLFLDAYFNGKIEGDIIDIDKLKPENLA
;
A
#
# COMPACT_ATOMS: atom_id res chain seq x y z
N MET A 1 -18.61 -8.28 -14.14
CA MET A 1 -17.23 -8.68 -14.52
C MET A 1 -16.40 -7.41 -14.66
N SER A 2 -15.60 -7.07 -13.65
CA SER A 2 -14.77 -5.86 -13.63
C SER A 2 -13.37 -6.17 -14.19
N ASN A 3 -13.02 -5.53 -15.32
CA ASN A 3 -11.69 -5.58 -15.90
C ASN A 3 -10.72 -4.73 -15.07
N VAL A 4 -9.97 -5.38 -14.17
CA VAL A 4 -8.86 -4.73 -13.47
C VAL A 4 -7.64 -4.67 -14.42
N LYS A 5 -7.21 -3.45 -14.76
CA LYS A 5 -5.96 -3.22 -15.52
C LYS A 5 -4.78 -3.77 -14.71
N ARG A 6 -4.16 -4.83 -15.21
CA ARG A 6 -2.92 -5.39 -14.66
C ARG A 6 -1.81 -4.34 -14.73
N PHE A 7 -1.11 -4.12 -13.62
CA PHE A 7 0.09 -3.29 -13.56
C PHE A 7 1.17 -3.88 -14.48
N ASN A 8 1.40 -3.25 -15.63
CA ASN A 8 2.53 -3.56 -16.50
C ASN A 8 3.77 -2.82 -15.96
N GLN A 9 4.58 -3.52 -15.18
CA GLN A 9 5.93 -3.05 -14.80
C GLN A 9 6.92 -3.42 -15.93
N SER A 10 7.76 -2.45 -16.29
CA SER A 10 8.68 -2.41 -17.44
C SER A 10 9.51 -3.69 -17.70
N ASN A 11 9.75 -3.95 -18.99
CA ASN A 11 10.04 -5.22 -19.66
C ASN A 11 11.45 -5.86 -19.51
N ASN A 12 12.24 -5.64 -18.45
CA ASN A 12 13.65 -6.10 -18.47
C ASN A 12 14.09 -7.24 -17.53
N ASN A 13 13.25 -7.75 -16.61
CA ASN A 13 13.65 -8.86 -15.72
C ASN A 13 12.83 -10.15 -15.92
N LYS A 14 12.93 -10.74 -17.12
CA LYS A 14 12.35 -12.06 -17.50
C LYS A 14 13.01 -13.26 -16.81
N LYS A 15 13.16 -13.24 -15.48
CA LYS A 15 12.82 -14.42 -14.66
C LYS A 15 11.57 -14.04 -13.91
N ILE A 16 10.47 -14.10 -14.67
CA ILE A 16 9.14 -13.59 -14.37
C ILE A 16 8.75 -14.03 -12.97
N ALA A 17 8.70 -13.07 -12.05
CA ALA A 17 8.24 -13.34 -10.72
C ALA A 17 6.78 -13.83 -10.82
N GLN A 18 6.54 -15.06 -10.40
CA GLN A 18 5.25 -15.73 -10.60
C GLN A 18 4.21 -15.09 -9.68
N LEU A 19 3.04 -14.75 -10.23
CA LEU A 19 1.87 -14.37 -9.46
C LEU A 19 1.42 -15.56 -8.62
N LYS A 20 1.20 -15.34 -7.33
CA LYS A 20 0.78 -16.33 -6.35
C LYS A 20 -0.44 -15.82 -5.61
N THR A 21 -1.18 -16.74 -4.98
CA THR A 21 -2.34 -16.41 -4.17
C THR A 21 -2.17 -16.99 -2.78
N TYR A 22 -2.47 -16.19 -1.75
CA TYR A 22 -2.49 -16.61 -0.37
C TYR A 22 -3.60 -15.86 0.38
N LEU A 23 -4.48 -16.58 1.08
CA LEU A 23 -5.64 -16.02 1.79
C LEU A 23 -6.54 -15.11 0.92
N GLY A 24 -6.66 -15.40 -0.38
CA GLY A 24 -7.43 -14.59 -1.32
C GLY A 24 -6.69 -13.35 -1.85
N PHE A 25 -5.45 -13.09 -1.40
CA PHE A 25 -4.62 -11.99 -1.89
C PHE A 25 -3.65 -12.49 -2.97
N GLU A 26 -3.57 -11.74 -4.07
CA GLU A 26 -2.55 -11.95 -5.09
C GLU A 26 -1.23 -11.27 -4.68
N TYR A 27 -0.10 -11.94 -4.87
CA TYR A 27 1.22 -11.41 -4.54
C TYR A 27 2.31 -11.94 -5.46
N ILE A 28 3.44 -11.24 -5.50
CA ILE A 28 4.63 -11.61 -6.26
C ILE A 28 5.81 -11.75 -5.30
N LYS A 29 6.53 -12.87 -5.36
CA LYS A 29 7.79 -13.05 -4.61
C LYS A 29 8.96 -12.61 -5.47
N LEU A 30 9.62 -11.52 -5.07
CA LEU A 30 10.89 -11.08 -5.64
C LEU A 30 12.05 -11.66 -4.83
N LYS A 31 13.12 -12.08 -5.53
CA LYS A 31 14.36 -12.54 -4.87
C LYS A 31 15.48 -11.48 -4.90
N LYS A 32 15.41 -10.59 -5.89
CA LYS A 32 16.40 -9.56 -6.17
C LYS A 32 15.68 -8.27 -6.54
N ASP A 33 16.35 -7.15 -6.32
CA ASP A 33 15.90 -5.83 -6.74
C ASP A 33 16.01 -5.64 -8.27
N VAL A 34 15.72 -4.42 -8.75
CA VAL A 34 15.80 -4.07 -10.18
C VAL A 34 17.21 -4.17 -10.75
N ASN A 35 18.23 -4.09 -9.89
CA ASN A 35 19.66 -4.15 -10.24
C ASN A 35 20.24 -5.58 -10.10
N GLY A 36 19.44 -6.56 -9.68
CA GLY A 36 19.88 -7.94 -9.48
C GLY A 36 20.58 -8.19 -8.14
N LEU A 37 20.53 -7.24 -7.20
CA LEU A 37 21.05 -7.38 -5.84
C LEU A 37 20.05 -8.07 -4.94
N GLU A 38 20.53 -8.84 -3.97
CA GLU A 38 19.67 -9.45 -2.96
C GLU A 38 19.09 -8.38 -2.03
N PHE A 39 17.87 -8.61 -1.55
CA PHE A 39 17.24 -7.69 -0.61
C PHE A 39 17.91 -7.77 0.76
N ASN A 40 18.32 -6.61 1.29
CA ASN A 40 18.71 -6.47 2.68
C ASN A 40 17.47 -6.13 3.51
N VAL A 41 17.03 -7.07 4.36
CA VAL A 41 15.81 -6.92 5.16
C VAL A 41 15.93 -5.76 6.16
N GLU A 42 17.09 -5.58 6.78
CA GLU A 42 17.30 -4.48 7.75
C GLU A 42 17.15 -3.12 7.07
N HIS A 43 17.74 -2.94 5.88
CA HIS A 43 17.60 -1.70 5.11
C HIS A 43 16.15 -1.46 4.66
N LEU A 44 15.43 -2.51 4.27
CA LEU A 44 14.01 -2.40 3.90
C LEU A 44 13.14 -1.99 5.10
N LEU A 45 13.44 -2.53 6.29
CA LEU A 45 12.76 -2.17 7.53
C LEU A 45 13.10 -0.74 7.97
N GLU A 46 14.34 -0.29 7.80
CA GLU A 46 14.73 1.10 8.07
C GLU A 46 13.98 2.05 7.13
N TYR A 47 14.03 1.78 5.83
CA TYR A 47 13.28 2.53 4.83
C TYR A 47 11.77 2.57 5.13
N ALA A 48 11.20 1.50 5.68
CA ALA A 48 9.78 1.45 6.02
C ALA A 48 9.40 2.45 7.13
N LYS A 49 10.32 2.86 8.00
CA LYS A 49 10.07 3.86 9.06
C LYS A 49 9.82 5.26 8.48
N GLU A 50 10.40 5.55 7.33
CA GLU A 50 10.27 6.82 6.63
C GLU A 50 8.99 6.93 5.79
N ILE A 51 8.32 5.80 5.54
CA ILE A 51 7.09 5.78 4.74
C ILE A 51 5.95 6.42 5.52
N ARG A 52 5.13 7.20 4.81
CA ARG A 52 3.81 7.64 5.25
C ARG A 52 2.76 7.16 4.26
N TYR A 53 1.52 7.03 4.72
CA TYR A 53 0.36 6.74 3.88
C TYR A 53 -0.64 7.88 3.99
N ASN A 54 -1.21 8.31 2.87
CA ASN A 54 -2.45 9.09 2.89
C ASN A 54 -3.61 8.14 2.62
N ILE A 55 -4.49 7.97 3.60
CA ILE A 55 -5.66 7.10 3.49
C ILE A 55 -6.91 7.97 3.38
N CYS A 56 -7.59 7.88 2.24
CA CYS A 56 -8.80 8.64 1.96
C CYS A 56 -10.03 7.81 2.35
N VAL A 57 -10.86 8.35 3.25
CA VAL A 57 -12.10 7.74 3.70
C VAL A 57 -13.29 8.61 3.31
N ALA A 58 -14.19 8.07 2.50
CA ALA A 58 -15.46 8.70 2.18
C ALA A 58 -16.46 8.44 3.32
N ARG A 59 -17.12 9.50 3.79
CA ARG A 59 -18.19 9.38 4.80
C ARG A 59 -19.43 10.12 4.34
N LYS A 60 -20.59 9.56 4.67
CA LYS A 60 -21.87 10.26 4.59
C LYS A 60 -22.27 10.68 6.00
N VAL A 61 -22.42 11.98 6.21
CA VAL A 61 -22.92 12.55 7.46
C VAL A 61 -24.18 13.33 7.11
N GLU A 62 -25.31 12.90 7.65
CA GLU A 62 -26.64 13.35 7.24
C GLU A 62 -26.82 13.18 5.72
N ASP A 63 -27.10 14.26 4.99
CA ASP A 63 -27.29 14.26 3.53
C ASP A 63 -26.05 14.70 2.75
N LYS A 64 -24.90 14.86 3.42
CA LYS A 64 -23.66 15.36 2.79
C LYS A 64 -22.58 14.29 2.78
N SER A 65 -21.85 14.27 1.67
CA SER A 65 -20.67 13.42 1.49
C SER A 65 -19.39 14.20 1.76
N PHE A 66 -18.46 13.59 2.47
CA PHE A 66 -17.19 14.16 2.87
C PHE A 66 -16.05 13.18 2.57
N VAL A 67 -14.86 13.71 2.31
CA VAL A 67 -13.63 12.92 2.17
C VAL A 67 -12.66 13.32 3.27
N TYR A 68 -12.25 12.34 4.07
CA TYR A 68 -11.29 12.49 5.16
C TYR A 68 -9.95 11.94 4.72
N ASN A 69 -8.90 12.74 4.83
CA ASN A 69 -7.52 12.33 4.52
C ASN A 69 -6.79 12.06 5.83
N TYR A 70 -6.31 10.83 6.02
CA TYR A 70 -5.54 10.42 7.18
C TYR A 70 -4.09 10.22 6.79
N PHE A 71 -3.20 11.04 7.35
CA PHE A 71 -1.74 10.89 7.19
C PHE A 71 -1.22 9.94 8.27
N VAL A 72 -0.91 8.70 7.87
CA VAL A 72 -0.57 7.60 8.78
C VAL A 72 0.90 7.22 8.61
N GLU A 73 1.60 7.05 9.73
CA GLU A 73 2.97 6.52 9.71
C GLU A 73 2.97 5.06 9.25
N GLY A 74 3.94 4.66 8.42
CA GLY A 74 4.01 3.28 7.94
C GLY A 74 4.04 2.25 9.07
N SER A 75 4.74 2.57 10.17
CA SER A 75 4.79 1.77 11.40
C SER A 75 3.48 1.70 12.19
N LYS A 76 2.51 2.57 11.89
CA LYS A 76 1.19 2.67 12.54
C LYS A 76 0.04 2.26 11.62
N LEU A 77 0.34 1.80 10.39
CA LEU A 77 -0.68 1.42 9.42
C LEU A 77 -1.60 0.31 9.95
N ASN A 78 -1.04 -0.70 10.63
CA ASN A 78 -1.83 -1.76 11.24
C ASN A 78 -2.82 -1.21 12.30
N LEU A 79 -2.39 -0.25 13.14
CA LEU A 79 -3.25 0.36 14.16
C LEU A 79 -4.40 1.15 13.52
N PHE A 80 -4.13 1.83 12.40
CA PHE A 80 -5.16 2.52 11.64
C PHE A 80 -6.19 1.52 11.07
N LEU A 81 -5.72 0.46 10.42
CA LEU A 81 -6.59 -0.57 9.85
C LEU A 81 -7.41 -1.29 10.94
N ASP A 82 -6.81 -1.58 12.09
CA ASP A 82 -7.51 -2.15 13.24
C ASP A 82 -8.60 -1.19 13.74
N ALA A 83 -8.32 0.11 13.83
CA ALA A 83 -9.33 1.10 14.21
C ALA A 83 -10.49 1.17 13.20
N TYR A 84 -10.17 1.07 11.91
CA TYR A 84 -11.16 1.02 10.82
C TYR A 84 -12.04 -0.25 10.91
N PHE A 85 -11.44 -1.43 10.96
CA PHE A 85 -12.20 -2.70 11.01
C PHE A 85 -13.00 -2.88 12.30
N ASN A 86 -12.57 -2.26 13.40
CA ASN A 86 -13.32 -2.25 14.66
C ASN A 86 -14.37 -1.11 14.73
N GLY A 87 -14.63 -0.40 13.64
CA GLY A 87 -15.68 0.61 13.55
C GLY A 87 -15.38 1.94 14.25
N LYS A 88 -14.13 2.20 14.68
CA LYS A 88 -13.73 3.50 15.27
C LYS A 88 -13.54 4.57 14.20
N ILE A 89 -13.21 4.17 12.98
CA ILE A 89 -13.16 5.02 11.80
C ILE A 89 -14.28 4.58 10.89
N GLU A 90 -15.35 5.37 10.83
CA GLU A 90 -16.50 5.07 9.97
C GLU A 90 -16.27 5.61 8.55
N GLY A 91 -16.98 5.03 7.59
CA GLY A 91 -16.87 5.34 6.16
C GLY A 91 -16.22 4.23 5.36
N ASP A 92 -15.97 4.51 4.10
CA ASP A 92 -15.33 3.58 3.16
C ASP A 92 -13.96 4.12 2.76
N ILE A 93 -12.92 3.29 2.90
CA ILE A 93 -11.62 3.60 2.32
C ILE A 93 -11.77 3.59 0.79
N ILE A 94 -11.50 4.73 0.16
CA ILE A 94 -11.60 4.90 -1.30
C ILE A 94 -10.23 5.00 -1.97
N ASP A 95 -9.17 5.33 -1.22
CA ASP A 95 -7.81 5.44 -1.74
C ASP A 95 -6.76 5.27 -0.64
N ILE A 96 -5.59 4.73 -1.00
CA ILE A 96 -4.41 4.61 -0.14
C ILE A 96 -3.17 4.93 -0.96
N ASP A 97 -2.62 6.12 -0.74
CA ASP A 97 -1.39 6.57 -1.39
C ASP A 97 -0.18 6.38 -0.49
N LYS A 98 0.90 5.83 -1.04
CA LYS A 98 2.20 5.79 -0.38
C LYS A 98 2.93 7.12 -0.59
N LEU A 99 3.13 7.85 0.48
CA LEU A 99 3.96 9.05 0.53
C LEU A 99 5.40 8.65 0.89
N LYS A 100 6.34 8.99 0.01
CA LYS A 100 7.77 8.90 0.29
C LYS A 100 8.26 10.30 0.71
N PRO A 101 9.23 10.42 1.61
CA PRO A 101 9.89 11.71 1.83
C PRO A 101 10.42 12.23 0.49
N GLU A 102 10.20 13.50 0.18
CA GLU A 102 10.64 14.12 -1.09
C GLU A 102 12.16 14.18 -1.27
N ASN A 103 12.97 13.74 -0.29
CA ASN A 103 14.43 13.86 -0.31
C ASN A 103 15.18 12.57 -0.68
N LEU A 104 14.76 11.91 -1.77
CA LEU A 104 15.63 10.97 -2.49
C LEU A 104 15.51 11.26 -4.00
N ALA A 105 15.90 12.47 -4.38
CA ALA A 105 16.29 12.84 -5.75
C ALA A 105 17.79 12.59 -5.92
#